data_AF-A0A962XD34-F1
#
_entry.id   AF-A0A962XD34-F1
#
_cell.length_a   1.000
_cell.length_b   1.000
_cell.length_c   1.000
_cell.angle_alpha   90.00
_cell.angle_beta   90.00
_cell.angle_gamma   90.00
#
_symmetry.space_group_name_H-M   'P 1'
#
loop_
_entity.id
_entity.type
_entity.pdbx_description
1 polymer ?
#
loop_
_entity_poly.entity_id
_entity_poly.type
_entity_poly.pdbx_seq_one_letter_code
_entity_poly.pdbx_strand_id
1 'polypeptide(L)'
;GWDWFALQLDDGRDLMYYQMRGRDGRPQRFSKGVIVAADGQVTPLAHDQVELTVQRRWTAENGTTYPLRWRLHVPAHGLDLDVDAAFDDQLMDLAVHYWEGAVTVGGSHRGVGYLELSGYSDGNGR
;
A
#
# COMPACT_ATOMS: atom_id res chain seq x y z
N GLY A 1 -11.51 4.15 -4.87
CA GLY A 1 -10.95 2.93 -4.29
C GLY A 1 -9.95 3.27 -3.21
N TRP A 2 -9.24 2.28 -2.68
CA TRP A 2 -8.19 2.48 -1.68
C TRP A 2 -6.96 1.62 -1.97
N ASP A 3 -5.82 2.05 -1.44
CA ASP A 3 -4.55 1.32 -1.34
C ASP A 3 -4.29 1.16 0.15
N TRP A 4 -4.19 -0.05 0.65
CA TRP A 4 -3.97 -0.31 2.07
C TRP A 4 -2.74 -1.17 2.27
N PHE A 5 -1.90 -0.79 3.23
CA PHE A 5 -0.64 -1.43 3.55
C PHE A 5 -0.65 -1.78 5.04
N ALA A 6 -0.28 -3.01 5.38
CA ALA A 6 0.14 -3.38 6.74
C ALA A 6 1.47 -4.11 6.67
N LEU A 7 2.50 -3.49 7.24
CA LEU A 7 3.89 -3.89 7.14
C LEU A 7 4.45 -4.16 8.53
N GLN A 8 5.13 -5.28 8.69
CA GLN A 8 5.87 -5.66 9.87
C GLN A 8 7.35 -5.53 9.52
N LEU A 9 8.04 -4.59 10.16
CA LEU A 9 9.45 -4.30 9.90
C LEU A 9 10.34 -5.11 10.84
N ASP A 10 11.50 -5.53 10.34
CA ASP A 10 12.45 -6.38 11.07
C ASP A 10 13.04 -5.70 12.32
N ASP A 11 12.93 -4.37 12.43
CA ASP A 11 13.36 -3.61 13.61
C ASP A 11 12.30 -3.56 14.73
N GLY A 12 11.19 -4.28 14.55
CA GLY A 12 10.10 -4.41 15.51
C GLY A 12 9.01 -3.35 15.38
N ARG A 13 9.10 -2.45 14.40
CA ARG A 13 8.01 -1.50 14.11
C ARG A 13 6.98 -2.12 13.19
N ASP A 14 5.71 -1.80 13.44
CA ASP A 14 4.63 -2.04 12.48
C ASP A 14 4.18 -0.73 11.85
N LEU A 15 3.86 -0.74 10.55
CA LEU A 15 3.25 0.37 9.84
C LEU A 15 1.95 -0.09 9.20
N MET A 16 0.85 0.61 9.49
CA MET A 16 -0.37 0.51 8.70
C MET A 16 -0.66 1.86 8.07
N TYR A 17 -0.96 1.89 6.78
CA TYR A 17 -1.39 3.10 6.10
C TYR A 17 -2.42 2.77 5.02
N TYR A 18 -3.43 3.61 4.89
CA TYR A 18 -4.36 3.55 3.78
C TYR A 18 -4.46 4.89 3.07
N GLN A 19 -4.47 4.82 1.75
CA GLN A 19 -4.73 5.93 0.85
C GLN A 19 -6.10 5.79 0.21
N MET A 20 -6.99 6.73 0.47
CA MET A 20 -8.25 6.86 -0.25
C MET A 20 -8.00 7.61 -1.56
N ARG A 21 -8.38 7.02 -2.69
CA ARG A 21 -8.25 7.67 -4.01
C ARG A 21 -9.58 8.26 -4.48
N GLY A 22 -9.53 9.51 -4.93
CA GLY A 22 -10.61 10.15 -5.67
C GLY A 22 -10.80 9.52 -7.06
N ARG A 23 -11.84 9.94 -7.77
CA ARG A 23 -12.06 9.51 -9.18
C ARG A 23 -10.95 9.98 -10.12
N ASP A 24 -10.26 11.04 -9.76
CA ASP A 24 -9.07 11.57 -10.43
C ASP A 24 -7.78 10.81 -10.08
N GLY A 25 -7.89 9.75 -9.27
CA GLY A 25 -6.76 8.94 -8.80
C GLY A 25 -5.93 9.60 -7.69
N ARG A 26 -6.26 10.83 -7.27
CA ARG A 26 -5.47 11.56 -6.28
C ARG A 26 -5.78 11.10 -4.84
N PRO A 27 -4.77 11.11 -3.95
CA PRO A 27 -4.99 10.87 -2.53
C PRO A 27 -5.96 11.90 -1.94
N GLN A 28 -6.85 11.42 -1.08
CA GLN A 28 -7.83 12.24 -0.36
C GLN A 28 -7.35 12.51 1.07
N ARG A 29 -7.79 13.64 1.65
CA ARG A 29 -7.46 14.05 3.03
C ARG A 29 -7.84 13.05 4.13
N PHE A 30 -8.69 12.08 3.79
CA PHE A 30 -9.16 11.06 4.72
C PHE A 30 -8.23 9.84 4.81
N SER A 31 -7.14 9.83 4.02
CA SER A 31 -6.06 8.84 4.12
C SER A 31 -5.35 8.98 5.47
N LYS A 32 -5.07 7.86 6.12
CA LYS A 32 -4.48 7.83 7.46
C LYS A 32 -3.62 6.58 7.63
N GLY A 33 -2.75 6.62 8.61
CA GLY A 33 -2.02 5.46 9.07
C GLY A 33 -1.56 5.59 10.51
N VAL A 34 -0.69 4.66 10.88
CA VAL A 34 -0.10 4.56 12.20
C VAL A 34 1.23 3.83 12.10
N ILE A 35 2.19 4.26 12.91
CA ILE A 35 3.40 3.50 13.21
C ILE A 35 3.27 3.04 14.66
N VAL A 36 3.43 1.74 14.89
CA VAL A 36 3.56 1.16 16.22
C VAL A 36 5.03 0.84 16.43
N ALA A 37 5.65 1.46 17.43
CA ALA A 37 7.03 1.20 17.78
C ALA A 37 7.20 -0.17 18.46
N ALA A 38 8.43 -0.68 18.54
CA ALA A 38 8.73 -1.97 19.16
C ALA A 38 8.34 -2.07 20.65
N ASP A 39 8.22 -0.92 21.33
CA ASP A 39 7.73 -0.80 22.71
C ASP A 39 6.20 -0.63 22.82
N GLY A 40 5.50 -0.66 21.68
CA GLY A 40 4.06 -0.47 21.59
C GLY A 40 3.62 0.99 21.50
N GLN A 41 4.53 1.97 21.48
CA GLN A 41 4.15 3.38 21.32
C GLN A 41 3.51 3.62 19.95
N VAL A 42 2.32 4.20 19.96
CA VAL A 42 1.50 4.42 18.75
C VAL A 42 1.66 5.87 18.28
N THR A 43 2.06 6.05 17.02
CA THR A 43 2.18 7.37 16.38
C THR A 43 1.26 7.45 15.15
N PRO A 44 0.21 8.29 15.17
CA PRO A 44 -0.66 8.48 14.01
C PRO A 44 0.07 9.13 12.84
N LEU A 45 -0.29 8.72 11.61
CA LEU A 45 0.16 9.33 10.36
C LEU A 45 -1.01 10.00 9.63
N ALA A 46 -0.80 11.24 9.21
CA ALA A 46 -1.68 11.97 8.31
C ALA A 46 -1.26 11.80 6.85
N HIS A 47 -2.20 12.06 5.92
CA HIS A 47 -1.98 11.87 4.49
C HIS A 47 -0.79 12.65 3.88
N ASP A 48 -0.46 13.80 4.44
CA ASP A 48 0.61 14.70 3.98
C ASP A 48 1.99 14.34 4.56
N GLN A 49 2.03 13.35 5.46
CA GLN A 49 3.27 12.80 6.01
C GLN A 49 3.75 11.56 5.25
N VAL A 50 2.93 11.03 4.33
CA VAL A 50 3.21 9.80 3.59
C VAL A 50 3.20 10.06 2.10
N GLU A 51 4.33 9.81 1.46
CA GLU A 51 4.48 9.87 0.01
C GLU A 51 4.40 8.45 -0.57
N LEU A 52 3.42 8.20 -1.44
CA LEU A 52 3.27 6.94 -2.15
C LEU A 52 3.56 7.12 -3.64
N THR A 53 4.50 6.35 -4.17
CA THR A 53 4.84 6.35 -5.60
C THR A 53 4.78 4.94 -6.17
N VAL A 54 3.99 4.74 -7.23
CA VAL A 54 3.93 3.46 -7.95
C VAL A 54 5.22 3.24 -8.73
N GLN A 55 5.88 2.11 -8.50
CA GLN A 55 7.12 1.68 -9.18
C GLN A 55 6.86 0.61 -10.25
N ARG A 56 5.87 -0.27 -10.05
CA ARG A 56 5.52 -1.35 -10.99
C ARG A 56 4.03 -1.57 -11.02
N ARG A 57 3.51 -1.92 -12.20
CA ARG A 57 2.14 -2.35 -12.42
C ARG A 57 2.11 -3.73 -13.05
N TRP A 58 1.06 -4.46 -12.77
CA TRP A 58 0.71 -5.73 -13.42
C TRP A 58 -0.72 -5.63 -13.95
N THR A 59 -0.97 -6.25 -15.09
CA THR A 59 -2.29 -6.29 -15.71
C THR A 59 -2.82 -7.71 -15.63
N ALA A 60 -3.94 -7.87 -14.96
CA ALA A 60 -4.65 -9.13 -14.82
C ALA A 60 -5.25 -9.61 -16.15
N GLU A 61 -5.64 -10.88 -16.23
CA GLU A 61 -6.27 -11.46 -17.41
C GLU A 61 -7.57 -10.72 -17.82
N ASN A 62 -8.31 -10.18 -16.84
CA ASN A 62 -9.51 -9.39 -17.08
C ASN A 62 -9.22 -7.95 -17.58
N GLY A 63 -7.96 -7.60 -17.82
CA GLY A 63 -7.52 -6.27 -18.29
C GLY A 63 -7.34 -5.22 -17.20
N THR A 64 -7.71 -5.51 -15.95
CA THR A 64 -7.52 -4.58 -14.84
C THR A 64 -6.04 -4.45 -14.50
N THR A 65 -5.56 -3.21 -14.31
CA THR A 65 -4.15 -2.94 -14.00
C THR A 65 -3.97 -2.51 -12.54
N TYR A 66 -3.15 -3.26 -11.81
CA TYR A 66 -2.88 -3.08 -10.39
C TYR A 66 -1.43 -2.61 -10.14
N PRO A 67 -1.21 -1.61 -9.28
CA PRO A 67 0.13 -1.23 -8.84
C PRO A 67 0.65 -2.21 -7.78
N LEU A 68 1.61 -3.05 -8.16
CA LEU A 68 2.11 -4.12 -7.29
C LEU A 68 3.43 -3.80 -6.58
N ARG A 69 4.12 -2.75 -7.02
CA ARG A 69 5.31 -2.24 -6.33
C ARG A 69 5.19 -0.76 -6.06
N TRP A 70 5.52 -0.36 -4.83
CA TRP A 70 5.39 0.99 -4.33
C TRP A 70 6.64 1.42 -3.60
N ARG A 71 6.98 2.70 -3.74
CA ARG A 71 7.81 3.40 -2.75
C ARG A 71 6.88 4.06 -1.74
N LEU A 72 7.02 3.71 -0.46
CA LEU A 72 6.32 4.32 0.66
C LEU A 72 7.33 5.08 1.51
N HIS A 73 7.23 6.40 1.52
CA HIS A 73 8.20 7.28 2.15
C HIS A 73 7.53 8.13 3.25
N VAL A 74 8.06 8.03 4.47
CA VAL A 74 7.66 8.77 5.67
C VAL A 74 8.91 9.45 6.26
N PRO A 75 9.32 10.62 5.75
CA PRO A 75 10.61 11.22 6.07
C PRO A 75 10.84 11.45 7.57
N ALA A 76 9.80 11.91 8.28
CA ALA A 76 9.86 12.20 9.71
C ALA A 76 10.17 10.97 10.58
N HIS A 77 10.02 9.75 10.04
CA HIS A 77 10.27 8.49 10.71
C HIS A 77 11.43 7.69 10.11
N GLY A 78 12.18 8.29 9.18
CA GLY A 78 13.32 7.65 8.51
C GLY A 78 12.91 6.42 7.69
N LEU A 79 11.66 6.37 7.23
CA LEU A 79 11.13 5.27 6.43
C LEU A 79 11.15 5.65 4.96
N ASP A 80 11.96 4.97 4.19
CA ASP A 80 11.93 4.94 2.72
C ASP A 80 11.85 3.47 2.30
N LEU A 81 10.65 2.99 2.07
CA LEU A 81 10.34 1.57 1.93
C LEU A 81 10.02 1.25 0.48
N ASP A 82 10.63 0.17 -0.01
CA ASP A 82 10.27 -0.47 -1.27
C ASP A 82 9.38 -1.67 -0.95
N VAL A 83 8.10 -1.59 -1.30
CA VAL A 83 7.09 -2.60 -1.01
C VAL A 83 6.71 -3.27 -2.33
N ASP A 84 6.98 -4.57 -2.46
CA ASP A 84 6.71 -5.34 -3.68
C ASP A 84 5.88 -6.59 -3.37
N ALA A 85 4.89 -6.87 -4.21
CA ALA A 85 4.14 -8.11 -4.16
C ALA A 85 5.08 -9.32 -4.28
N ALA A 86 4.90 -10.31 -3.39
CA ALA A 86 5.70 -11.53 -3.40
C ALA A 86 5.56 -12.32 -4.71
N PHE A 87 4.38 -12.25 -5.33
CA PHE A 87 4.08 -12.69 -6.70
C PHE A 87 2.85 -11.95 -7.22
N ASP A 88 2.68 -11.92 -8.55
CA ASP A 88 1.78 -10.98 -9.21
C ASP A 88 0.28 -11.33 -9.06
N ASP A 89 -0.09 -12.58 -9.28
CA ASP A 89 -1.49 -13.01 -9.30
C ASP A 89 -1.99 -13.42 -7.91
N GLN A 90 -2.54 -12.44 -7.19
CA GLN A 90 -3.17 -12.59 -5.87
C GLN A 90 -4.58 -11.98 -5.89
N LEU A 91 -5.33 -12.22 -6.96
CA LEU A 91 -6.70 -11.72 -7.12
C LEU A 91 -7.70 -12.50 -6.29
N MET A 92 -8.57 -11.79 -5.57
CA MET A 92 -9.73 -12.39 -4.90
C MET A 92 -10.99 -12.16 -5.75
N ASP A 93 -11.52 -13.23 -6.34
CA ASP A 93 -12.74 -13.22 -7.15
C ASP A 93 -13.99 -13.32 -6.26
N LEU A 94 -14.28 -12.23 -5.53
CA LEU A 94 -15.46 -12.08 -4.68
C LEU A 94 -16.41 -11.00 -5.24
N ALA A 95 -17.56 -10.79 -4.60
CA ALA A 95 -18.58 -9.82 -5.02
C ALA A 95 -18.06 -8.36 -5.16
N VAL A 96 -16.94 -8.04 -4.51
CA VAL A 96 -16.13 -6.86 -4.77
C VAL A 96 -14.78 -7.37 -5.28
N HIS A 97 -14.37 -6.98 -6.48
CA HIS A 97 -13.05 -7.33 -6.99
C HIS A 97 -12.00 -6.49 -6.26
N TYR A 98 -11.09 -7.16 -5.57
CA TYR A 98 -9.91 -6.53 -4.98
C TYR A 98 -8.70 -7.44 -5.13
N TRP A 99 -7.52 -6.82 -5.23
CA TRP A 99 -6.25 -7.52 -5.16
C TRP A 99 -5.80 -7.47 -3.69
N GLU A 100 -5.48 -8.61 -3.09
CA GLU A 100 -4.93 -8.68 -1.75
C GLU A 100 -3.81 -9.70 -1.75
N GLY A 101 -2.62 -9.28 -1.38
CA GLY A 101 -1.46 -10.12 -1.50
C GLY A 101 -0.36 -9.84 -0.51
N ALA A 102 0.38 -10.91 -0.21
CA ALA A 102 1.60 -10.82 0.57
C ALA A 102 2.64 -9.96 -0.16
N VAL A 103 3.32 -9.12 0.59
CA VAL A 103 4.39 -8.25 0.11
C VAL A 103 5.68 -8.46 0.90
N THR A 104 6.81 -8.19 0.25
CA THR A 104 8.11 -8.03 0.90
C THR A 104 8.46 -6.54 0.99
N VAL A 105 9.20 -6.17 2.03
CA VAL A 105 9.67 -4.81 2.27
C VAL A 105 11.19 -4.76 2.19
N GLY A 106 11.70 -3.79 1.43
CA GLY A 106 13.11 -3.43 1.32
C GLY A 106 13.34 -1.92 1.39
N GLY A 107 14.54 -1.49 1.01
CA GLY A 107 14.95 -0.08 1.08
C GLY A 107 15.64 0.24 2.41
N SER A 108 15.14 1.26 3.11
CA SER A 108 15.67 1.66 4.43
C SER A 108 15.52 0.58 5.51
N HIS A 109 14.48 -0.27 5.40
CA HIS A 109 14.18 -1.35 6.33
C HIS A 109 13.81 -2.61 5.55
N ARG A 110 13.90 -3.76 6.21
CA ARG A 110 13.39 -5.03 5.72
C ARG A 110 12.14 -5.41 6.48
N GLY A 111 11.33 -6.28 5.89
CA GLY A 111 10.11 -6.76 6.51
C GLY A 111 9.21 -7.49 5.54
N VAL A 112 8.00 -7.78 5.99
CA VAL A 112 6.93 -8.42 5.23
C VAL A 112 5.60 -7.76 5.53
N GLY A 113 4.56 -8.08 4.77
CA GLY A 113 3.24 -7.55 5.06
C GLY A 113 2.18 -7.96 4.07
N TYR A 114 1.11 -7.17 4.05
CA TYR A 114 0.02 -7.26 3.09
C TYR A 114 -0.24 -5.92 2.41
N LEU A 115 -0.66 -6.01 1.16
CA LEU A 115 -1.18 -4.90 0.37
C LEU A 115 -2.59 -5.28 -0.12
N GLU A 116 -3.53 -4.37 0.02
CA GLU A 116 -4.89 -4.50 -0.49
C GLU A 116 -5.20 -3.32 -1.44
N LEU A 117 -5.74 -3.62 -2.61
CA LEU A 117 -6.02 -2.68 -3.69
C LEU A 117 -7.47 -2.85 -4.17
N SER A 118 -8.26 -1.80 -4.05
CA SER A 118 -9.68 -1.81 -4.42
C SER A 118 -10.04 -0.67 -5.36
N GLY A 119 -11.01 -0.89 -6.27
CA GLY A 119 -11.53 0.12 -7.19
C GLY A 119 -10.62 0.41 -8.39
N TYR A 120 -9.84 -0.59 -8.82
CA TYR A 120 -9.07 -0.56 -10.06
C TYR A 120 -9.86 -1.14 -11.25
N SER A 121 -10.83 -2.01 -11.00
CA SER A 121 -11.75 -2.59 -12.01
C SER A 121 -12.80 -1.61 -12.53
N ASP A 122 -13.10 -0.55 -11.75
CA ASP A 122 -14.16 0.42 -12.08
C ASP A 122 -13.69 1.50 -13.07
N GLY A 123 -12.46 1.34 -13.58
CA GLY A 123 -11.86 2.18 -14.60
C GLY A 123 -12.49 1.94 -15.96
N ASN A 124 -13.63 2.61 -16.19
CA ASN A 124 -14.10 2.94 -17.53
C ASN A 124 -13.04 3.83 -18.22
N GLY A 125 -11.99 3.20 -18.74
CA GLY A 125 -11.02 3.81 -19.63
C GLY A 125 -11.66 4.04 -21.00
N ARG A 126 -12.35 5.16 -21.13
CA ARG A 126 -12.56 5.85 -22.41
C ARG A 126 -11.99 7.26 -22.29
#